data_AF-A0A6B3I290-F1
#
_entry.id   AF-A0A6B3I290-F1
#
_cell.length_a   1.000
_cell.length_b   1.000
_cell.length_c   1.000
_cell.angle_alpha   90.00
_cell.angle_beta   90.00
_cell.angle_gamma   90.00
#
_symmetry.space_group_name_H-M   'P 1'
#
loop_
_entity.id
_entity.type
_entity.pdbx_description
1 polymer ?
#
loop_
_entity_poly.entity_id
_entity_poly.type
_entity_poly.pdbx_seq_one_letter_code
_entity_poly.pdbx_strand_id
1 'polypeptide(L)' 'MAKQARAVQTWRSIVDAAASVFDDYGYERAAISEILRRAKVTKGALYFHFASKEAIAQAIMDEQTSTVEFAQEGSPLQSL' A
#
# COMPACT_ATOMS: atom_id res chain seq x y z
N MET A 1 10.69 1.32 -22.03
CA MET A 1 10.62 2.35 -20.98
C MET A 1 9.17 2.72 -20.61
N ALA A 2 8.32 3.21 -21.53
CA ALA A 2 6.97 3.70 -21.21
C ALA A 2 6.02 2.69 -20.54
N LYS A 3 6.09 1.40 -20.90
CA LYS A 3 5.26 0.35 -20.28
C LYS A 3 5.56 0.15 -18.79
N GLN A 4 6.82 0.24 -18.40
CA GLN A 4 7.23 0.11 -17.00
C GLN A 4 6.80 1.34 -16.19
N ALA A 5 6.97 2.55 -16.74
CA ALA A 5 6.52 3.78 -16.09
C ALA A 5 5.01 3.77 -15.80
N ARG A 6 4.19 3.30 -16.75
CA ARG A 6 2.74 3.16 -16.54
C ARG A 6 2.39 2.10 -15.49
N ALA A 7 3.12 0.99 -15.46
CA ALA A 7 2.92 -0.05 -14.44
C ALA A 7 3.23 0.48 -13.03
N VAL A 8 4.34 1.21 -12.88
CA VAL A 8 4.71 1.86 -11.60
C VAL A 8 3.66 2.89 -11.18
N GLN A 9 3.18 3.73 -12.10
CA GLN A 9 2.15 4.72 -11.81
C GLN A 9 0.83 4.06 -11.37
N THR A 10 0.42 2.99 -12.06
CA THR A 10 -0.80 2.25 -11.72
C THR A 10 -0.69 1.59 -10.36
N TRP A 11 0.46 0.97 -10.06
CA TRP A 11 0.75 0.37 -8.76
C TRP A 11 0.65 1.40 -7.63
N ARG A 12 1.31 2.56 -7.76
CA ARG A 12 1.26 3.65 -6.75
C ARG A 12 -0.17 4.13 -6.51
N SER A 13 -0.91 4.39 -7.59
CA SER A 13 -2.30 4.84 -7.47
C SER A 13 -3.22 3.85 -6.76
N ILE A 14 -2.94 2.53 -6.85
CA ILE A 14 -3.68 1.51 -6.10
C ILE A 14 -3.30 1.55 -4.61
N VAL A 15 -2.00 1.62 -4.31
CA VAL A 15 -1.48 1.62 -2.93
C VAL A 15 -1.96 2.85 -2.16
N ASP A 16 -1.82 4.05 -2.74
CA ASP A 16 -2.27 5.31 -2.13
C ASP A 16 -3.79 5.30 -1.85
N ALA A 17 -4.58 4.86 -2.84
CA ALA A 17 -6.02 4.76 -2.70
C ALA A 17 -6.42 3.74 -1.64
N ALA A 18 -5.73 2.59 -1.58
CA ALA A 18 -6.03 1.55 -0.61
C ALA A 18 -5.70 1.99 0.82
N ALA A 19 -4.55 2.65 1.05
CA ALA A 19 -4.20 3.22 2.34
C ALA A 19 -5.30 4.17 2.83
N SER A 20 -5.74 5.10 1.98
CA SER A 20 -6.82 6.03 2.33
C SER A 20 -8.16 5.33 2.62
N VAL A 21 -8.51 4.27 1.89
CA VAL A 21 -9.73 3.50 2.17
C VAL A 21 -9.60 2.71 3.47
N PHE A 22 -8.42 2.17 3.78
CA PHE A 22 -8.16 1.47 5.03
C PHE A 22 -8.22 2.43 6.23
N ASP A 23 -7.72 3.65 6.08
CA ASP A 23 -7.81 4.70 7.11
C ASP A 23 -9.28 5.12 7.37
N ASP A 24 -10.08 5.27 6.31
CA ASP A 24 -11.47 5.72 6.44
C ASP A 24 -12.41 4.67 7.04
N TYR A 25 -12.24 3.40 6.68
CA TYR A 25 -13.21 2.35 6.99
C TYR A 25 -12.67 1.23 7.87
N GLY A 26 -11.36 1.16 8.08
CA GLY A 26 -10.66 0.00 8.63
C GLY A 26 -10.51 -1.12 7.59
N TYR A 27 -9.48 -1.96 7.77
CA TYR A 27 -9.15 -3.05 6.85
C TYR A 27 -10.34 -3.97 6.55
N GLU A 28 -11.06 -4.42 7.57
CA GLU A 28 -12.16 -5.39 7.41
C GLU A 28 -13.29 -4.87 6.51
N ARG A 29 -13.72 -3.61 6.73
CA ARG A 29 -14.85 -3.02 6.01
C ARG A 29 -14.46 -2.40 4.68
N ALA A 30 -13.18 -2.18 4.44
CA ALA A 30 -12.69 -1.67 3.17
C ALA A 30 -13.02 -2.62 2.00
N ALA A 31 -13.59 -2.06 0.94
CA ALA A 31 -14.01 -2.79 -0.25
C ALA A 31 -13.07 -2.51 -1.43
N ILE A 32 -12.70 -3.56 -2.17
CA ILE A 32 -11.91 -3.45 -3.41
C ILE A 32 -12.57 -2.51 -4.43
N SER A 33 -13.91 -2.48 -4.50
CA SER A 33 -14.64 -1.57 -5.38
C SER A 33 -14.37 -0.09 -5.08
N GLU A 34 -14.23 0.27 -3.81
CA GLU A 34 -13.95 1.65 -3.40
C GLU A 34 -12.50 2.03 -3.73
N ILE A 35 -11.56 1.10 -3.54
CA ILE A 35 -10.16 1.27 -3.95
C ILE A 35 -10.07 1.50 -5.45
N LEU A 36 -10.74 0.69 -6.26
CA LEU A 36 -10.80 0.85 -7.73
C LEU A 36 -11.33 2.24 -8.12
N ARG A 37 -12.40 2.69 -7.46
CA ARG A 37 -13.03 4.00 -7.71
C ARG A 37 -12.07 5.14 -7.40
N ARG A 38 -11.39 5.12 -6.25
CA ARG A 38 -10.44 6.17 -5.84
C ARG A 38 -9.17 6.17 -6.67
N ALA A 39 -8.61 5.00 -6.96
CA ALA A 39 -7.42 4.84 -7.79
C ALA A 39 -7.67 5.20 -9.27
N LYS A 40 -8.93 5.24 -9.70
CA LYS A 40 -9.34 5.45 -11.11
C LYS A 40 -8.72 4.40 -12.05
N VAL A 41 -8.68 3.15 -11.60
CA VAL A 41 -8.16 2.01 -12.38
C VAL A 41 -9.24 0.97 -12.61
N THR A 42 -9.04 0.11 -13.61
CA THR A 42 -9.96 -0.99 -13.87
C THR A 42 -9.71 -2.16 -12.92
N LYS A 43 -10.73 -3.01 -12.73
CA LYS A 43 -10.60 -4.26 -11.96
C LYS A 43 -9.42 -5.11 -12.47
N GLY A 44 -9.31 -5.29 -13.79
CA GLY A 44 -8.21 -6.05 -14.39
C GLY A 44 -6.82 -5.45 -14.14
N ALA A 45 -6.70 -4.12 -14.17
CA ALA A 45 -5.45 -3.46 -13.83
C ALA A 45 -5.05 -3.67 -12.36
N LEU A 46 -6.00 -3.62 -11.42
CA LEU A 46 -5.72 -3.93 -10.02
C LEU A 46 -5.27 -5.37 -9.85
N TYR A 47 -6.00 -6.34 -10.40
CA TYR A 47 -5.66 -7.76 -10.25
C TYR A 47 -4.40 -8.19 -11.02
N PHE A 48 -3.95 -7.39 -11.99
CA PHE A 48 -2.64 -7.56 -12.59
C PHE A 48 -1.49 -7.27 -11.59
N HIS A 49 -1.71 -6.33 -10.66
CA HIS A 49 -0.71 -5.95 -9.65
C HIS A 49 -0.86 -6.68 -8.32
N PHE A 50 -2.09 -6.97 -7.90
CA PHE A 50 -2.39 -7.52 -6.58
C PHE A 50 -3.41 -8.65 -6.66
N ALA A 51 -3.06 -9.80 -6.09
CA ALA A 51 -3.96 -10.96 -6.08
C ALA A 51 -5.15 -10.79 -5.13
N SER A 52 -5.03 -9.98 -4.08
CA SER A 52 -6.06 -9.84 -3.04
C SER A 52 -5.97 -8.51 -2.27
N LYS A 53 -6.93 -8.26 -1.37
CA LYS A 53 -6.92 -7.10 -0.44
C LYS A 53 -5.74 -7.19 0.53
N GLU A 54 -5.43 -8.40 0.98
CA GLU A 54 -4.29 -8.73 1.85
C GLU A 54 -2.99 -8.36 1.15
N ALA A 55 -2.82 -8.71 -0.13
CA ALA A 55 -1.61 -8.38 -0.89
C ALA A 55 -1.39 -6.87 -1.03
N ILE A 56 -2.47 -6.09 -1.12
CA ILE A 56 -2.39 -4.62 -1.13
C ILE A 56 -1.98 -4.10 0.26
N ALA A 57 -2.55 -4.65 1.33
CA ALA A 57 -2.20 -4.28 2.70
C ALA A 57 -0.72 -4.57 3.02
N GLN A 58 -0.20 -5.73 2.59
CA GLN A 58 1.22 -6.05 2.73
C GLN A 58 2.10 -5.03 2.00
N ALA A 59 1.76 -4.67 0.76
CA ALA A 59 2.52 -3.67 0.01
C ALA A 59 2.54 -2.28 0.68
N ILE A 60 1.45 -1.87 1.33
CA ILE A 60 1.41 -0.64 2.13
C ILE A 60 2.38 -0.74 3.33
N MET A 61 2.39 -1.87 4.04
CA MET A 61 3.29 -2.10 5.18
C MET A 61 4.76 -2.12 4.77
N ASP A 62 5.07 -2.72 3.61
CA ASP A 62 6.43 -2.80 3.06
C ASP A 62 6.95 -1.41 2.63
N GLU A 63 6.09 -0.55 2.08
CA GLU A 63 6.43 0.84 1.74
C GLU A 63 6.72 1.68 2.99
N GLN A 64 5.96 1.46 4.06
CA GLN A 64 6.20 2.12 5.35
C GLN A 64 7.54 1.67 5.95
N THR A 65 7.87 0.38 5.90
CA THR A 65 9.14 -0.17 6.42
C THR A 65 10.37 0.36 5.68
N SER A 66 10.22 0.72 4.39
CA SER A 66 11.30 1.34 3.61
C SER A 66 11.53 2.82 3.96
N THR A 67 10.55 3.48 4.60
CA THR A 67 10.63 4.90 5.00
C THR A 67 11.02 5.06 6.47
N VAL A 68 10.76 4.05 7.31
CA VAL A 68 11.27 4.02 8.69
C VAL A 68 12.64 3.33 8.71
N GLU A 69 13.68 4.05 8.26
CA GLU A 69 14.94 4.00 9.00
C GLU A 69 14.61 4.53 10.40
N PHE A 70 14.17 3.63 11.28
CA PHE A 70 14.17 3.91 12.70
C PHE A 70 15.60 4.29 13.03
N ALA A 71 15.85 5.58 13.29
CA ALA A 71 17.01 6.02 14.00
C ALA A 71 17.06 5.20 15.30
N GLN A 72 17.85 4.12 15.28
CA GLN A 72 18.30 3.42 16.48
C GLN A 72 19.32 4.37 17.14
N GLU A 73 18.87 5.51 17.65
CA GLU A 73 19.60 6.19 18.70
C GLU A 73 19.47 5.32 19.94
N GLY A 74 20.61 4.75 20.35
CA GLY A 74 20.72 3.66 21.31
C GLY A 74 19.89 3.91 22.56
N SER A 75 19.07 2.92 22.92
CA SER A 75 18.48 2.85 24.25
C SER A 75 19.53 2.28 25.20
N PRO A 76 20.08 3.03 26.17
CA PRO A 76 21.08 2.52 27.12
C PRO A 76 20.43 1.71 28.24
N LEU A 77 19.16 1.34 28.15
CA LEU A 77 18.44 0.64 29.21
C LEU A 77 18.48 -0.88 29.01
N GLN A 78 19.70 -1.40 28.92
CA GLN A 78 20.04 -2.79 29.20
C GLN A 78 21.26 -2.83 30.13
N SER A 79 21.17 -2.11 31.23
CA SER A 79 22.12 -2.21 32.34
C SER A 79 21.46 -1.78 33.64
N LEU A 80 20.55 -2.61 34.15
CA LEU A 80 20.30 -2.78 35.58
C LEU A 80 19.97 -4.25 35.86
#